data_AF-A0A109JYZ5-F1
#
_entry.id   AF-A0A109JYZ5-F1
#
_cell.length_a   1.000
_cell.length_b   1.000
_cell.length_c   1.000
_cell.angle_alpha   90.00
_cell.angle_beta   90.00
_cell.angle_gamma   90.00
#
_symmetry.space_group_name_H-M   'P 1'
#
loop_
_entity.id
_entity.type
_entity.pdbx_description
1 polymer ?
#
loop_
_entity_poly.entity_id
_entity_poly.type
_entity_poly.pdbx_seq_one_letter_code
_entity_poly.pdbx_strand_id
1 'polypeptide(L)'
;MNPTSFPTKEEARLCASVVKEISQTRGVSKDPVAIGKLTVLVAQLFNSGLREGDDLLSAAMRSSDLQGDLMHTDTGVRTSSNNKE
;
A
#
# COMPACT_ATOMS: atom_id res chain seq x y z
N MET A 1 -10.98 -16.01 21.70
CA MET A 1 -10.65 -15.28 20.45
C MET A 1 -11.99 -14.88 19.85
N ASN A 2 -12.32 -13.59 19.83
CA ASN A 2 -13.65 -13.15 19.39
C ASN A 2 -13.68 -13.09 17.85
N PRO A 3 -14.53 -13.87 17.17
CA PRO A 3 -14.54 -13.91 15.73
C PRO A 3 -15.28 -12.67 15.18
N THR A 4 -14.65 -11.99 14.23
CA THR A 4 -15.31 -11.08 13.26
C THR A 4 -16.14 -9.93 13.86
N SER A 5 -15.52 -9.01 14.60
CA SER A 5 -16.07 -7.65 14.66
C SER A 5 -15.68 -6.94 13.37
N PHE A 6 -16.65 -6.61 12.52
CA PHE A 6 -16.41 -5.69 11.41
C PHE A 6 -15.90 -4.35 11.97
N PRO A 7 -14.95 -3.68 11.27
CA PRO A 7 -14.45 -2.40 11.72
C PRO A 7 -15.60 -1.41 11.88
N THR A 8 -15.54 -0.59 12.93
CA THR A 8 -16.50 0.50 13.10
C THR A 8 -16.40 1.47 11.93
N LYS A 9 -17.41 2.32 11.75
CA LYS A 9 -17.39 3.35 10.70
C LYS A 9 -16.17 4.27 10.82
N GLU A 10 -15.74 4.56 12.05
CA GLU A 10 -14.58 5.40 12.32
C GLU A 10 -13.28 4.67 11.94
N GLU A 11 -13.17 3.38 12.26
CA GLU A 11 -12.02 2.55 11.90
C GLU A 11 -11.89 2.37 10.38
N ALA A 12 -13.00 2.15 9.68
CA ALA A 12 -13.02 2.08 8.24
C ALA A 12 -12.61 3.40 7.59
N ARG A 13 -13.04 4.54 8.15
CA ARG A 13 -12.63 5.87 7.70
C ARG A 13 -11.14 6.10 7.94
N LEU A 14 -10.62 5.69 9.08
CA LEU A 14 -9.19 5.79 9.39
C LEU A 14 -8.36 5.02 8.36
N CYS A 15 -8.69 3.75 8.13
CA CYS A 15 -7.98 2.92 7.15
C CYS A 15 -8.03 3.54 5.75
N ALA A 16 -9.21 4.05 5.33
CA ALA A 16 -9.37 4.69 4.03
C ALA A 16 -8.55 5.99 3.90
N SER A 17 -8.47 6.81 4.95
CA SER A 17 -7.65 8.02 4.98
C SER A 17 -6.16 7.69 4.83
N VAL A 18 -5.66 6.69 5.57
CA VAL A 18 -4.27 6.23 5.48
C VAL A 18 -3.94 5.72 4.08
N VAL A 19 -4.80 4.87 3.50
CA VAL A 19 -4.63 4.36 2.13
C VAL A 19 -4.59 5.50 1.12
N LYS A 20 -5.50 6.48 1.26
CA LYS A 20 -5.55 7.64 0.37
C LYS A 20 -4.26 8.46 0.46
N GLU A 21 -3.80 8.78 1.66
CA GLU A 21 -2.60 9.59 1.88
C GLU A 21 -1.35 8.93 1.29
N ILE A 22 -1.13 7.64 1.58
CA ILE A 22 0.02 6.91 1.03
C ILE A 22 -0.07 6.82 -0.50
N SER A 23 -1.26 6.59 -1.06
CA SER A 23 -1.44 6.53 -2.52
C SER A 23 -1.15 7.86 -3.23
N GLN A 24 -1.45 8.98 -2.57
CA GLN A 24 -1.17 10.33 -3.08
C GLN A 24 0.33 10.63 -3.00
N THR A 25 0.94 10.40 -1.84
CA THR A 25 2.38 10.61 -1.60
C THR A 25 3.25 9.78 -2.55
N ARG A 26 2.84 8.54 -2.86
CA ARG A 26 3.58 7.65 -3.77
C ARG A 26 3.21 7.85 -5.25
N GLY A 27 2.23 8.67 -5.58
CA GLY A 27 1.77 8.85 -6.96
C GLY A 27 1.04 7.63 -7.57
N VAL A 28 0.60 6.68 -6.74
CA VAL A 28 -0.07 5.43 -7.16
C VAL A 28 -1.60 5.48 -7.03
N SER A 29 -2.16 6.66 -6.75
CA SER A 29 -3.62 6.88 -6.59
C SER A 29 -4.48 6.49 -7.80
N LYS A 30 -3.86 6.27 -8.97
CA LYS A 30 -4.53 5.81 -10.20
C LYS A 30 -4.29 4.31 -10.51
N ASP A 31 -3.49 3.63 -9.69
CA ASP A 31 -3.21 2.21 -9.86
C ASP A 31 -4.08 1.38 -8.88
N PRO A 32 -5.15 0.72 -9.37
CA PRO A 32 -6.03 -0.08 -8.52
C PRO A 32 -5.31 -1.28 -7.89
N VAL A 33 -4.26 -1.82 -8.53
CA VAL A 33 -3.48 -2.94 -8.00
C VAL A 33 -2.62 -2.47 -6.82
N ALA A 34 -1.93 -1.34 -6.96
CA ALA A 34 -1.18 -0.74 -5.86
C ALA A 34 -2.09 -0.35 -4.68
N ILE A 35 -3.26 0.22 -4.95
CA ILE A 35 -4.26 0.53 -3.91
C ILE A 35 -4.75 -0.73 -3.21
N GLY A 36 -4.98 -1.82 -3.95
CA GLY A 36 -5.38 -3.11 -3.39
C GLY A 36 -4.34 -3.66 -2.42
N LYS A 37 -3.05 -3.65 -2.81
CA LYS A 37 -1.93 -4.07 -1.94
C LYS A 37 -1.85 -3.22 -0.68
N LEU A 38 -1.97 -1.91 -0.83
CA LEU A 38 -1.93 -0.96 0.28
C LEU A 38 -3.09 -1.18 1.26
N THR A 39 -4.30 -1.43 0.74
CA THR A 39 -5.48 -1.76 1.55
C THR A 39 -5.25 -3.02 2.39
N VAL A 40 -4.70 -4.08 1.79
CA VAL A 40 -4.39 -5.33 2.51
C VAL A 40 -3.35 -5.09 3.59
N LEU A 41 -2.29 -4.33 3.28
CA LEU A 41 -1.24 -4.00 4.24
C LEU A 41 -1.78 -3.20 5.44
N VAL A 42 -2.58 -2.16 5.17
CA VAL A 42 -3.21 -1.34 6.23
C VAL A 42 -4.13 -2.21 7.09
N ALA A 43 -4.92 -3.10 6.49
CA ALA A 43 -5.78 -4.02 7.23
C ALA A 43 -4.97 -4.99 8.13
N GLN A 44 -3.83 -5.48 7.65
CA GLN A 44 -2.96 -6.35 8.45
C GLN A 44 -2.36 -5.61 9.67
N LEU A 45 -1.89 -4.38 9.47
CA LEU A 45 -1.36 -3.55 10.55
C LEU A 45 -2.44 -3.14 11.56
N PHE A 46 -3.65 -2.82 11.08
CA PHE A 46 -4.77 -2.52 11.95
C PHE A 46 -5.16 -3.74 12.80
N ASN A 47 -5.22 -4.92 12.18
CA ASN A 47 -5.54 -6.17 12.86
C ASN A 47 -4.44 -6.63 13.83
N SER A 48 -3.18 -6.20 13.64
CA SER A 48 -2.11 -6.48 14.60
C SER A 48 -2.12 -5.56 15.83
N GLY A 49 -2.98 -4.55 15.85
CA GLY A 49 -3.21 -3.66 17.00
C GLY A 49 -2.86 -2.19 16.77
N LEU A 50 -2.35 -1.80 15.59
CA LEU A 50 -2.09 -0.40 15.27
C LEU A 50 -3.39 0.30 14.88
N ARG A 51 -4.09 0.84 15.88
CA ARG A 51 -5.37 1.54 15.71
C ARG A 51 -5.27 3.07 15.70
N GLU A 52 -4.10 3.61 16.01
CA GLU A 52 -3.83 5.04 15.97
C GLU A 52 -3.43 5.49 14.55
N GLY A 53 -3.98 6.62 14.10
CA GLY A 53 -3.85 7.05 12.72
C GLY A 53 -2.41 7.35 12.29
N ASP A 54 -1.67 8.10 13.09
CA ASP A 54 -0.29 8.48 12.80
C ASP A 54 0.65 7.26 12.84
N ASP A 55 0.46 6.36 13.82
CA ASP A 55 1.26 5.14 13.94
C ASP A 55 0.98 4.18 12.78
N LEU A 56 -0.30 4.03 12.41
CA LEU A 56 -0.73 3.20 11.29
C LEU A 56 -0.18 3.74 9.96
N LEU A 57 -0.25 5.05 9.73
CA LEU A 57 0.32 5.71 8.56
C LEU A 57 1.83 5.52 8.49
N SER A 58 2.54 5.80 9.59
CA SER A 58 3.98 5.69 9.70
C SER A 58 4.46 4.25 9.47
N ALA A 59 3.77 3.26 10.05
CA ALA A 59 4.06 1.85 9.84
C ALA A 59 3.73 1.38 8.42
N ALA A 60 2.61 1.81 7.86
CA ALA A 60 2.21 1.46 6.50
C ALA A 60 3.13 2.08 5.45
N MET A 61 3.61 3.31 5.64
CA MET A 61 4.63 3.94 4.79
C MET A 61 5.91 3.10 4.78
N ARG A 62 6.50 2.83 5.96
CA ARG A 62 7.71 1.98 6.07
C ARG A 62 7.53 0.61 5.42
N SER A 63 6.39 -0.03 5.64
CA SER A 63 6.14 -1.39 5.16
C SER A 63 5.84 -1.44 3.65
N SER A 64 5.26 -0.38 3.09
CA SER A 64 5.03 -0.28 1.64
C SER A 64 6.30 0.05 0.86
N ASP A 65 7.31 0.69 1.47
CA ASP A 65 8.64 0.85 0.87
C ASP A 65 9.35 -0.50 0.68
N LEU A 66 9.27 -1.37 1.70
CA LEU A 66 9.81 -2.73 1.64
C LEU A 66 9.16 -3.60 0.56
N GLN A 67 7.87 -3.38 0.25
CA GLN A 67 7.19 -4.08 -0.85
C GLN A 67 7.55 -3.50 -2.23
N GLY A 68 7.87 -2.20 -2.32
CA GLY A 68 8.30 -1.53 -3.56
C GLY A 68 9.66 -2.03 -4.08
N ASP A 69 10.57 -2.37 -3.18
CA ASP A 69 11.89 -2.89 -3.52
C ASP A 69 11.84 -4.35 -4.03
N LEU A 70 10.94 -5.16 -3.46
CA LEU A 70 10.75 -6.57 -3.85
C LEU A 70 9.87 -6.76 -5.11
N MET A 71 9.23 -5.70 -5.63
CA MET A 71 8.40 -5.77 -6.84
C MET A 71 8.95 -5.01 -8.05
N HIS A 72 10.20 -4.56 -8.01
CA HIS A 72 11.00 -4.40 -9.22
C HIS A 72 11.41 -5.79 -9.75
N THR A 73 10.44 -6.62 -10.15
CA THR A 73 10.75 -7.61 -11.18
C THR A 73 10.91 -6.83 -12.47
N ASP A 74 12.17 -6.53 -12.78
CA ASP A 74 12.70 -6.28 -14.12
C ASP A 74 11.73 -6.78 -15.19
N THR A 75 10.92 -5.88 -15.73
CA THR A 75 10.29 -6.13 -17.02
C THR A 75 11.33 -5.74 -18.04
N GLY A 76 12.31 -6.63 -18.22
CA GLY A 76 13.30 -6.56 -19.28
C GLY A 76 12.62 -6.58 -20.63
N VAL A 77 12.29 -5.41 -21.17
CA VAL A 77 12.14 -5.21 -22.61
C VAL A 77 13.51 -4.82 -23.15
N ARG A 78 14.33 -5.85 -23.39
CA ARG A 78 15.40 -5.78 -24.39
C ARG A 78 14.72 -5.98 -25.74
N THR A 79 14.47 -4.91 -26.47
CA THR A 79 14.45 -4.97 -27.94
C THR A 79 15.18 -3.77 -28.50
N SER A 80 16.30 -4.11 -29.11
CA SER A 80 17.25 -3.32 -29.87
C SER A 80 16.61 -2.29 -30.80
N SER A 81 17.16 -1.09 -30.81
CA SER A 81 17.29 -0.30 -32.03
C SER A 81 18.76 0.12 -32.13
N ASN A 82 19.54 -0.72 -32.81
CA ASN A 82 20.88 -0.33 -33.26
C ASN A 82 20.70 0.76 -34.31
N ASN A 83 21.28 1.93 -34.04
CA ASN A 83 21.67 2.85 -35.09
C ASN A 83 22.66 2.14 -36.01
N LYS A 84 22.41 2.20 -37.32
CA LYS A 84 23.47 2.19 -38.31
C LYS A 84 23.08 3.09 -39.48
N GLU A 85 23.74 4.24 -39.48
CA GLU A 85 24.25 5.05 -40.61
C GLU A 85 23.33 5.38 -41.78
#